data_AF-X0V884-F1
#
_entry.id   AF-X0V884-F1
#
_cell.length_a   1.000
_cell.length_b   1.000
_cell.length_c   1.000
_cell.angle_alpha   90.00
_cell.angle_beta   90.00
_cell.angle_gamma   90.00
#
_symmetry.space_group_name_H-M   'P 1'
#
loop_
_entity.id
_entity.type
_entity.pdbx_description
1 polymer ?
#
loop_
_entity_poly.entity_id
_entity_poly.type
_entity_poly.pdbx_seq_one_letter_code
_entity_poly.pdbx_strand_id
1 'polypeptide(L)'
;AEMLMRMYTRWMERSGYNLAVLDYQPGEEAGVKDVTLEATGAYAYGYLKAESGVHRLVRISPFDANKRRHTSFASVFVAPVVDDDITVEIDGADLRIDTFRASGAGGQHVNKTSSAVRIIHLPTKIVVQSQAERSQHRNRETAMRILRSRLYQFELEKRRQQQAELESKKKKIEWGSQIRSYVLHPYTKVKDHRTDMETSNVQAVLDGDLDGFIEAFLTWDKAGH
;
A
#
# COMPACT_ATOMS: atom_id res chain seq x y z
N ALA A 1 16.40 8.31 -6.28
CA ALA A 1 15.80 7.04 -5.84
C ALA A 1 16.78 5.87 -5.94
N GLU A 2 17.46 5.67 -7.07
CA GLU A 2 18.39 4.54 -7.30
C GLU A 2 19.40 4.26 -6.17
N MET A 3 20.05 5.31 -5.62
CA MET A 3 21.00 5.13 -4.52
C MET A 3 20.35 4.55 -3.26
N LEU A 4 19.10 4.94 -2.95
CA LEU A 4 18.36 4.39 -1.81
C LEU A 4 17.90 2.96 -2.09
N MET A 5 17.47 2.67 -3.32
CA MET A 5 17.14 1.30 -3.74
C MET A 5 18.34 0.38 -3.50
N ARG A 6 19.53 0.73 -4.03
CA ARG A 6 20.75 -0.04 -3.80
C ARG A 6 21.09 -0.19 -2.31
N MET A 7 20.94 0.88 -1.53
CA MET A 7 21.20 0.87 -0.09
C MET A 7 20.31 -0.15 0.63
N TYR A 8 19.00 -0.13 0.36
CA TYR A 8 18.07 -1.08 0.96
C TYR A 8 18.28 -2.50 0.46
N THR A 9 18.54 -2.71 -0.84
CA THR A 9 18.84 -4.03 -1.38
C THR A 9 20.05 -4.65 -0.66
N ARG A 10 21.13 -3.89 -0.46
CA ARG A 10 22.32 -4.38 0.25
C ARG A 10 22.04 -4.69 1.72
N TRP A 11 21.30 -3.83 2.41
CA TRP A 11 20.90 -4.08 3.80
C TRP A 11 20.06 -5.36 3.91
N MET A 12 19.14 -5.57 2.97
CA MET A 12 18.27 -6.75 2.93
C MET A 12 19.07 -8.03 2.68
N GLU A 13 19.97 -8.03 1.70
CA GLU A 13 20.87 -9.14 1.39
C GLU A 13 21.77 -9.49 2.60
N ARG A 14 22.36 -8.48 3.25
CA ARG A 14 23.21 -8.67 4.44
C ARG A 14 22.43 -9.23 5.63
N SER A 15 21.17 -8.85 5.78
CA SER A 15 20.30 -9.28 6.86
C SER A 15 19.60 -10.62 6.58
N GLY A 16 19.82 -11.23 5.40
CA GLY A 16 19.24 -12.52 5.02
C GLY A 16 17.76 -12.46 4.61
N TYR A 17 17.24 -11.28 4.24
CA TYR A 17 15.90 -11.15 3.69
C TYR A 17 15.88 -11.57 2.22
N ASN A 18 14.79 -12.20 1.78
CA ASN A 18 14.55 -12.45 0.36
C ASN A 18 13.91 -11.21 -0.27
N LEU A 19 14.49 -10.70 -1.35
CA LEU A 19 14.04 -9.49 -2.03
C LEU A 19 13.45 -9.84 -3.41
N ALA A 20 12.24 -9.37 -3.66
CA ALA A 20 11.60 -9.40 -4.97
C ALA A 20 11.31 -7.98 -5.45
N VAL A 21 11.58 -7.71 -6.73
CA VAL A 21 11.22 -6.44 -7.37
C VAL A 21 9.84 -6.61 -8.00
N LEU A 22 8.83 -5.93 -7.47
CA LEU A 22 7.45 -6.04 -7.96
C LEU A 22 7.17 -5.10 -9.13
N ASP A 23 7.68 -3.86 -9.05
CA ASP A 23 7.59 -2.87 -10.12
C ASP A 23 8.88 -2.06 -10.19
N TYR A 24 9.27 -1.66 -11.40
CA TYR A 24 10.47 -0.85 -11.63
C TYR A 24 10.25 0.10 -12.80
N GLN A 25 10.30 1.39 -12.53
CA GLN A 25 10.13 2.45 -13.52
C GLN A 25 11.43 3.25 -13.66
N PRO A 26 12.15 3.12 -14.78
CA PRO A 26 13.36 3.89 -15.02
C PRO A 26 13.04 5.40 -15.15
N GLY A 27 13.99 6.25 -14.74
CA GLY A 27 13.93 7.69 -14.98
C GLY A 27 14.18 8.03 -16.46
N GLU A 28 13.70 9.20 -16.90
CA GLU A 28 13.79 9.64 -18.30
C GLU A 28 15.24 9.89 -18.76
N GLU A 29 16.07 10.51 -17.93
CA GLU A 29 17.49 10.76 -18.25
C GLU A 29 18.45 9.87 -17.45
N ALA A 30 18.18 9.67 -16.16
CA ALA A 30 19.03 8.87 -15.28
C ALA A 30 18.28 8.41 -14.02
N GLY A 31 18.68 7.24 -13.51
CA GLY A 31 18.21 6.67 -12.26
C GLY A 31 16.82 6.07 -12.34
N VAL A 32 16.11 6.11 -11.22
CA VAL A 32 14.81 5.44 -11.02
C VAL A 32 13.76 6.50 -10.71
N LYS A 33 12.62 6.42 -11.40
CA LYS A 33 11.45 7.25 -11.14
C LYS A 33 10.64 6.67 -9.96
N ASP A 34 10.30 5.40 -10.06
CA ASP A 34 9.54 4.66 -9.05
C ASP A 34 10.03 3.20 -9.00
N VAL A 35 9.97 2.59 -7.82
CA VAL A 35 10.33 1.18 -7.62
C VAL A 35 9.56 0.64 -6.43
N THR A 36 8.97 -0.55 -6.62
CA THR A 36 8.31 -1.30 -5.56
C THR A 36 9.10 -2.56 -5.27
N LEU A 37 9.55 -2.70 -4.03
CA LEU A 37 10.31 -3.85 -3.53
C LEU A 37 9.47 -4.60 -2.50
N GLU A 38 9.50 -5.91 -2.57
CA GLU A 38 8.96 -6.81 -1.57
C GLU A 38 10.11 -7.48 -0.81
N ALA A 39 10.04 -7.44 0.51
CA ALA A 39 11.04 -8.03 1.40
C ALA A 39 10.36 -9.12 2.25
N THR A 40 10.83 -10.35 2.13
CA THR A 40 10.33 -11.51 2.88
C THR A 40 11.34 -11.93 3.93
N GLY A 41 10.91 -11.97 5.19
CA GLY A 41 11.66 -12.56 6.30
C GLY A 41 11.10 -12.14 7.66
N ALA A 42 11.72 -12.66 8.73
CA ALA A 42 11.24 -12.44 10.09
C ALA A 42 11.33 -10.96 10.49
N TYR A 43 10.22 -10.40 10.98
CA TYR A 43 10.14 -9.02 11.46
C TYR A 43 10.53 -7.93 10.42
N ALA A 44 10.53 -8.24 9.12
CA ALA A 44 10.97 -7.32 8.06
C ALA A 44 10.26 -5.96 8.13
N TYR A 45 8.92 -5.97 8.27
CA TYR A 45 8.13 -4.75 8.44
C TYR A 45 8.52 -3.96 9.69
N GLY A 46 8.80 -4.65 10.80
CA GLY A 46 9.16 -4.04 12.08
C GLY A 46 10.45 -3.23 12.01
N TYR A 47 11.43 -3.68 11.24
CA TYR A 47 12.68 -2.94 11.02
C TYR A 47 12.50 -1.85 9.96
N LEU A 48 11.91 -2.18 8.81
CA LEU A 48 11.79 -1.26 7.68
C LEU A 48 10.85 -0.09 7.96
N LYS A 49 9.90 -0.18 8.91
CA LYS A 49 9.04 0.95 9.29
C LYS A 49 9.85 2.20 9.70
N ALA A 50 11.07 2.01 10.21
CA ALA A 50 11.98 3.10 10.58
C ALA A 50 12.39 3.97 9.38
N GLU A 51 12.37 3.41 8.19
CA GLU A 51 12.80 4.03 6.94
C GLU A 51 11.67 4.73 6.20
N SER A 52 10.44 4.66 6.72
CA SER A 52 9.30 5.36 6.11
C SER A 52 9.40 6.87 6.33
N GLY A 53 9.59 7.62 5.25
CA GLY A 53 9.67 9.08 5.26
C GLY A 53 10.43 9.67 4.08
N VAL A 54 10.68 10.97 4.13
CA VAL A 54 11.41 11.70 3.08
C VAL A 54 12.90 11.69 3.39
N HIS A 55 13.71 11.22 2.44
CA HIS A 55 15.16 11.23 2.50
C HIS A 55 15.71 12.36 1.63
N ARG A 56 16.64 13.13 2.18
CA ARG A 56 17.28 14.25 1.51
C ARG A 56 18.72 13.91 1.17
N LEU A 57 19.14 14.16 -0.07
CA LEU A 57 20.52 14.00 -0.54
C LEU A 57 21.08 15.36 -0.96
N VAL A 58 22.24 15.72 -0.43
CA VAL A 58 22.98 16.94 -0.80
C VAL A 58 24.32 16.53 -1.40
N ARG A 59 24.51 16.78 -2.69
CA ARG A 59 25.73 16.41 -3.42
C ARG A 59 26.03 17.40 -4.54
N ILE A 60 27.23 17.30 -5.11
CA ILE A 60 27.49 17.88 -6.44
C ILE A 60 26.91 16.91 -7.47
N SER A 61 26.03 17.41 -8.34
CA SER A 61 25.45 16.56 -9.37
C SER A 61 26.50 16.20 -10.43
N PRO A 62 26.67 14.91 -10.79
CA PRO A 62 27.56 14.54 -11.89
C PRO A 62 27.02 14.99 -13.27
N PHE A 63 25.73 15.34 -13.35
CA PHE A 63 25.05 15.78 -14.57
C PHE A 63 25.08 17.30 -14.76
N ASP A 64 25.50 18.08 -13.75
CA ASP A 64 25.59 19.53 -13.85
C ASP A 64 27.01 19.95 -14.23
N ALA A 65 27.18 20.48 -15.44
CA ALA A 65 28.46 20.98 -15.95
C ALA A 65 29.08 22.07 -15.05
N ASN A 66 28.25 22.84 -14.33
CA ASN A 66 28.71 23.89 -13.43
C ASN A 66 29.11 23.39 -12.03
N LYS A 67 29.04 22.07 -11.77
CA LYS A 67 29.35 21.44 -10.48
C LYS A 67 28.65 22.12 -9.29
N ARG A 68 27.43 22.64 -9.49
CA ARG A 68 26.68 23.28 -8.42
C ARG A 68 26.22 22.21 -7.42
N ARG A 69 26.03 22.65 -6.17
CA ARG A 69 25.45 21.82 -5.14
C ARG A 69 23.95 21.65 -5.40
N HIS A 70 23.52 20.41 -5.55
CA HIS A 70 22.12 20.05 -5.75
C HIS A 70 21.58 19.42 -4.47
N THR A 71 20.31 19.69 -4.18
CA THR A 71 19.56 19.00 -3.12
C THR A 71 18.45 18.21 -3.77
N SER A 72 18.42 16.90 -3.55
CA SER A 72 17.41 15.98 -4.06
C SER A 72 16.62 15.37 -2.91
N PHE A 73 15.36 15.03 -3.19
CA PHE A 73 14.47 14.37 -2.25
C PHE A 73 13.97 13.07 -2.84
N ALA A 74 13.79 12.07 -2.00
CA ALA A 74 13.12 10.82 -2.35
C ALA A 74 12.24 10.40 -1.17
N SER A 75 10.99 10.02 -1.47
CA SER A 75 10.08 9.46 -0.46
C SER A 75 10.25 7.95 -0.42
N VAL A 76 10.28 7.39 0.77
CA VAL A 76 10.27 5.95 1.02
C VAL A 76 9.03 5.65 1.85
N PHE A 77 8.28 4.64 1.43
CA PHE A 77 7.09 4.18 2.13
C PHE A 77 7.17 2.67 2.32
N VAL A 78 6.82 2.24 3.54
CA VAL A 78 6.88 0.83 3.91
C VAL A 78 5.52 0.42 4.43
N ALA A 79 4.93 -0.58 3.79
CA ALA A 79 3.68 -1.21 4.18
C ALA A 79 3.90 -2.70 4.43
N PRO A 80 3.17 -3.30 5.38
CA PRO A 80 3.18 -4.75 5.53
C PRO A 80 2.44 -5.38 4.34
N VAL A 81 2.98 -6.49 3.83
CA VAL A 81 2.24 -7.36 2.91
C VAL A 81 1.14 -8.05 3.73
N VAL A 82 -0.10 -7.97 3.25
CA VAL A 82 -1.27 -8.65 3.84
C VAL A 82 -1.76 -9.64 2.80
N ASP A 83 -1.93 -10.90 3.18
CA ASP A 83 -2.44 -11.92 2.27
C ASP A 83 -3.83 -11.56 1.73
N ASP A 84 -3.98 -11.74 0.42
CA ASP A 84 -5.16 -11.35 -0.36
C ASP A 84 -6.27 -12.41 -0.39
N ASP A 85 -6.31 -13.32 0.59
CA ASP A 85 -7.41 -14.26 0.75
C ASP A 85 -8.63 -13.58 1.38
N ILE A 86 -9.31 -12.73 0.60
CA ILE A 86 -10.62 -12.18 0.97
C ILE A 86 -11.67 -13.29 0.82
N THR A 87 -11.83 -14.10 1.86
CA THR A 87 -12.93 -15.06 1.94
C THR A 87 -14.18 -14.32 2.42
N VAL A 88 -15.07 -13.98 1.49
CA VAL A 88 -16.37 -13.37 1.82
C VAL A 88 -17.32 -14.47 2.32
N GLU A 89 -17.30 -14.72 3.63
CA GLU A 89 -18.32 -15.53 4.29
C GLU A 89 -19.61 -14.72 4.41
N ILE A 90 -20.73 -15.29 3.94
CA ILE A 90 -22.05 -14.65 4.04
C ILE A 90 -22.90 -15.50 4.98
N ASP A 91 -23.21 -14.95 6.15
CA ASP A 91 -24.21 -15.55 7.03
C ASP A 91 -25.62 -15.33 6.45
N GLY A 92 -26.45 -16.38 6.50
CA GLY A 92 -27.84 -16.29 6.10
C GLY A 92 -28.66 -15.34 6.98
N ALA A 93 -28.24 -15.11 8.23
CA ALA A 93 -28.90 -14.19 9.16
C ALA A 93 -28.79 -12.72 8.72
N ASP A 94 -27.71 -12.36 8.01
CA ASP A 94 -27.45 -11.00 7.53
C ASP A 94 -28.18 -10.67 6.23
N LEU A 95 -28.92 -11.63 5.66
CA LEU A 95 -29.62 -11.51 4.40
C LEU A 95 -31.12 -11.34 4.61
N ARG A 96 -31.64 -10.20 4.19
CA ARG A 96 -33.07 -10.02 3.97
C ARG A 96 -33.42 -10.35 2.53
N ILE A 97 -34.31 -11.32 2.33
CA ILE A 97 -34.69 -11.80 1.02
C ILE A 97 -36.17 -11.52 0.79
N ASP A 98 -36.46 -10.60 -0.11
CA ASP A 98 -37.81 -10.20 -0.49
C ASP A 98 -38.14 -10.78 -1.88
N THR A 99 -39.30 -11.41 -2.01
CA THR A 99 -39.80 -11.93 -3.30
C THR A 99 -40.93 -11.05 -3.81
N PHE A 100 -40.87 -10.66 -5.08
CA PHE A 100 -41.84 -9.77 -5.70
C PHE A 100 -42.15 -10.19 -7.15
N ARG A 101 -43.15 -9.53 -7.75
CA ARG A 101 -43.52 -9.79 -9.16
C ARG A 101 -42.51 -9.12 -10.08
N ALA A 102 -42.05 -9.85 -11.10
CA ALA A 102 -41.10 -9.30 -12.07
C ALA A 102 -41.74 -8.12 -12.83
N SER A 103 -40.98 -7.05 -13.03
CA SER A 103 -41.45 -5.85 -13.73
C SER A 103 -41.08 -5.94 -15.22
N GLY A 104 -42.07 -5.97 -16.12
CA GLY A 104 -41.84 -5.93 -17.57
C GLY A 104 -43.07 -6.28 -18.40
N ALA A 105 -43.00 -6.03 -19.71
CA ALA A 105 -44.04 -6.35 -20.70
C ALA A 105 -44.15 -7.85 -21.01
N GLY A 106 -44.25 -8.68 -19.96
CA GLY A 106 -44.34 -10.14 -20.07
C GLY A 106 -45.79 -10.64 -20.09
N GLY A 107 -45.99 -11.84 -20.64
CA GLY A 107 -47.30 -12.50 -20.71
C GLY A 107 -47.91 -12.85 -19.34
N GLN A 108 -49.06 -13.54 -19.33
CA GLN A 108 -49.85 -13.81 -18.10
C GLN A 108 -49.05 -14.37 -16.91
N HIS A 109 -47.97 -15.12 -17.15
CA HIS A 109 -47.11 -15.69 -16.11
C HIS A 109 -46.35 -14.63 -15.30
N VAL A 110 -45.95 -13.50 -15.92
CA VAL A 110 -45.24 -12.40 -15.24
C VAL A 110 -46.16 -11.65 -14.28
N ASN A 111 -47.45 -11.56 -14.61
CA ASN A 111 -48.44 -10.85 -13.80
C ASN A 111 -48.98 -11.67 -12.62
N LYS A 112 -48.92 -13.00 -12.70
CA LYS A 112 -49.49 -13.91 -11.67
C LYS A 112 -48.44 -14.48 -10.71
N THR A 113 -47.19 -14.70 -11.15
CA THR A 113 -46.18 -15.43 -10.36
C THR A 113 -45.09 -14.51 -9.81
N SER A 114 -44.91 -14.52 -8.49
CA SER A 114 -43.82 -13.79 -7.79
C SER A 114 -42.48 -14.52 -7.95
N SER A 115 -41.83 -14.32 -9.10
CA SER A 115 -40.56 -14.99 -9.45
C SER A 115 -39.32 -14.13 -9.22
N ALA A 116 -39.44 -12.81 -9.08
CA ALA A 116 -38.31 -11.91 -8.86
C ALA A 116 -37.86 -11.95 -7.39
N VAL A 117 -36.54 -11.90 -7.18
CA VAL A 117 -35.92 -11.97 -5.86
C VAL A 117 -35.04 -10.74 -5.65
N ARG A 118 -35.20 -10.08 -4.52
CA ARG A 118 -34.31 -9.03 -4.00
C ARG A 118 -33.63 -9.56 -2.76
N ILE A 119 -32.31 -9.40 -2.70
CA ILE A 119 -31.49 -9.73 -1.53
C ILE A 119 -30.84 -8.44 -1.04
N ILE A 120 -30.98 -8.17 0.24
CA ILE A 120 -30.38 -7.03 0.94
C ILE A 120 -29.42 -7.60 1.98
N HIS A 121 -28.16 -7.23 1.89
CA HIS A 121 -27.19 -7.51 2.96
C HIS A 121 -27.29 -6.42 4.00
N LEU A 122 -27.76 -6.75 5.21
CA LEU A 122 -28.05 -5.78 6.27
C LEU A 122 -26.80 -4.99 6.72
N PRO A 123 -25.62 -5.61 6.91
CA PRO A 123 -24.42 -4.89 7.34
C PRO A 123 -23.90 -3.87 6.34
N THR A 124 -23.82 -4.22 5.06
CA THR A 124 -23.26 -3.34 4.01
C THR A 124 -24.33 -2.51 3.27
N LYS A 125 -25.61 -2.80 3.52
CA LYS A 125 -26.77 -2.22 2.82
C LYS A 125 -26.74 -2.41 1.29
N ILE A 126 -25.95 -3.37 0.80
CA ILE A 126 -25.90 -3.69 -0.63
C ILE A 126 -27.19 -4.42 -1.02
N VAL A 127 -27.88 -3.85 -2.01
CA VAL A 127 -29.11 -4.42 -2.55
C VAL A 127 -28.84 -5.01 -3.92
N VAL A 128 -29.22 -6.26 -4.12
CA VAL A 128 -29.14 -6.99 -5.39
C VAL A 128 -30.51 -7.55 -5.73
N GLN A 129 -30.87 -7.53 -7.01
CA GLN A 129 -32.11 -8.11 -7.48
C GLN A 129 -31.89 -8.92 -8.76
N SER A 130 -32.63 -10.01 -8.92
CA SER A 130 -32.64 -10.84 -10.12
C SER A 130 -34.06 -11.20 -10.52
N GLN A 131 -34.36 -11.01 -11.80
CA GLN A 131 -35.66 -11.30 -12.43
C GLN A 131 -35.50 -11.94 -13.82
N ALA A 132 -34.28 -12.40 -14.17
CA ALA A 132 -33.96 -12.89 -15.50
C ALA A 132 -34.63 -14.23 -15.83
N GLU A 133 -34.83 -15.08 -14.82
CA GLU A 133 -35.39 -16.40 -15.00
C GLU A 133 -36.85 -16.51 -14.54
N ARG A 134 -37.56 -17.51 -15.07
CA ARG A 134 -38.94 -17.81 -14.68
C ARG A 134 -39.04 -18.48 -13.30
N SER A 135 -37.94 -19.07 -12.82
CA SER A 135 -37.85 -19.80 -11.55
C SER A 135 -37.32 -18.91 -10.43
N GLN A 136 -38.04 -18.87 -9.31
CA GLN A 136 -37.63 -18.15 -8.09
C GLN A 136 -36.29 -18.67 -7.55
N HIS A 137 -36.08 -19.98 -7.51
CA HIS A 137 -34.86 -20.59 -6.96
C HIS A 137 -33.62 -20.17 -7.76
N ARG A 138 -33.73 -20.18 -9.09
CA ARG A 138 -32.63 -19.75 -9.97
C ARG A 138 -32.37 -18.25 -9.91
N ASN A 139 -33.43 -17.44 -9.76
CA ASN A 139 -33.27 -16.01 -9.49
C ASN A 139 -32.58 -15.75 -8.16
N ARG A 140 -32.89 -16.53 -7.10
CA ARG A 140 -32.21 -16.45 -5.80
C ARG A 140 -30.73 -16.82 -5.90
N GLU A 141 -30.39 -17.90 -6.59
CA GLU A 141 -29.00 -18.32 -6.79
C GLU A 141 -28.20 -17.28 -7.59
N THR A 142 -28.80 -16.75 -8.65
CA THR A 142 -28.19 -15.67 -9.45
C THR A 142 -27.99 -14.40 -8.62
N ALA A 143 -28.99 -13.99 -7.85
CA ALA A 143 -28.87 -12.84 -6.95
C ALA A 143 -27.80 -13.06 -5.88
N MET A 144 -27.66 -14.28 -5.35
CA MET A 144 -26.62 -14.63 -4.38
C MET A 144 -25.21 -14.57 -4.98
N ARG A 145 -25.04 -15.05 -6.23
CA ARG A 145 -23.77 -14.94 -6.97
C ARG A 145 -23.39 -13.48 -7.21
N ILE A 146 -24.34 -12.65 -7.63
CA ILE A 146 -24.11 -11.21 -7.83
C ILE A 146 -23.80 -10.53 -6.48
N LEU A 147 -24.47 -10.93 -5.41
CA LEU A 147 -24.21 -10.42 -4.07
C LEU A 147 -22.79 -10.73 -3.60
N ARG A 148 -22.32 -11.97 -3.74
CA ARG A 148 -20.92 -12.35 -3.45
C ARG A 148 -19.93 -11.48 -4.21
N SER A 149 -20.16 -11.29 -5.52
CA SER A 149 -19.30 -10.43 -6.34
C SER A 149 -19.29 -8.98 -5.87
N ARG A 150 -20.45 -8.41 -5.50
CA ARG A 150 -20.53 -7.04 -4.98
C ARG A 150 -19.91 -6.90 -3.59
N LEU A 151 -20.07 -7.88 -2.71
CA LEU A 151 -19.45 -7.87 -1.38
C LEU A 151 -17.93 -7.96 -1.50
N TYR A 152 -17.42 -8.81 -2.39
CA TYR A 152 -15.99 -8.87 -2.69
C TYR A 152 -15.45 -7.52 -3.18
N GLN A 153 -16.13 -6.88 -4.12
CA GLN A 153 -15.74 -5.54 -4.61
C GLN A 153 -15.79 -4.49 -3.49
N PHE A 154 -16.83 -4.51 -2.66
CA PHE A 154 -16.95 -3.59 -1.52
C PHE A 154 -15.80 -3.76 -0.52
N GLU A 155 -15.43 -5.00 -0.21
CA GLU A 155 -14.33 -5.29 0.71
C GLU A 155 -12.97 -4.88 0.13
N LEU A 156 -12.76 -5.13 -1.17
CA LEU A 156 -11.58 -4.68 -1.90
C LEU A 156 -11.46 -3.15 -1.90
N GLU A 157 -12.55 -2.43 -2.20
CA GLU A 157 -12.58 -0.97 -2.14
C GLU A 157 -12.30 -0.45 -0.74
N LYS A 158 -12.89 -1.06 0.29
CA LYS A 158 -12.66 -0.69 1.69
C LYS A 158 -11.20 -0.89 2.09
N ARG A 159 -10.58 -2.00 1.71
CA ARG A 159 -9.12 -2.23 1.93
C ARG A 159 -8.29 -1.20 1.18
N ARG A 160 -8.62 -0.92 -0.09
CA ARG A 160 -7.93 0.09 -0.89
C ARG A 160 -8.05 1.48 -0.28
N GLN A 161 -9.21 1.83 0.29
CA GLN A 161 -9.40 3.10 0.99
C GLN A 161 -8.59 3.15 2.29
N GLN A 162 -8.57 2.07 3.08
CA GLN A 162 -7.73 2.00 4.29
C GLN A 162 -6.24 2.13 3.95
N GLN A 163 -5.78 1.43 2.91
CA GLN A 163 -4.43 1.58 2.38
C GLN A 163 -4.19 3.01 1.91
N ALA A 164 -5.08 3.58 1.08
CA ALA A 164 -4.96 4.95 0.60
C ALA A 164 -4.99 5.99 1.74
N GLU A 165 -5.68 5.73 2.84
CA GLU A 165 -5.69 6.60 4.02
C GLU A 165 -4.36 6.49 4.80
N LEU A 166 -3.82 5.28 4.96
CA LEU A 166 -2.46 5.07 5.48
C LEU A 166 -1.43 5.75 4.58
N GLU A 167 -1.62 5.69 3.27
CA GLU A 167 -0.80 6.40 2.30
C GLU A 167 -1.05 7.91 2.30
N SER A 168 -2.25 8.39 2.57
CA SER A 168 -2.55 9.83 2.64
C SER A 168 -1.92 10.47 3.88
N LYS A 169 -1.69 9.68 4.94
CA LYS A 169 -0.82 10.06 6.07
C LYS A 169 0.66 10.19 5.67
N LYS A 170 1.07 9.84 4.45
CA LYS A 170 2.39 10.17 3.92
C LYS A 170 2.56 11.69 4.03
N LYS A 171 3.57 12.11 4.79
CA LYS A 171 3.97 13.53 4.82
C LYS A 171 4.29 13.94 3.39
N LYS A 172 3.71 15.05 2.93
CA LYS A 172 4.05 15.63 1.62
C LYS A 172 5.57 15.82 1.55
N ILE A 173 6.12 15.64 0.34
CA ILE A 173 7.51 15.93 0.02
C ILE A 173 7.67 17.46 0.01
N GLU A 174 7.63 18.05 1.20
CA GLU A 174 7.81 19.47 1.43
C GLU A 174 9.16 19.69 2.12
N TRP A 175 9.78 20.83 1.83
CA TRP A 175 11.05 21.18 2.43
C TRP A 175 10.89 21.25 3.96
N GLY A 176 11.66 20.43 4.69
CA GLY A 176 11.55 20.32 6.16
C GLY A 176 10.84 19.06 6.67
N SER A 177 10.20 18.26 5.82
CA SER A 177 9.59 16.97 6.23
C SER A 177 10.56 15.77 6.20
N GLN A 178 11.85 16.04 5.98
CA GLN A 178 12.88 15.02 5.83
C GLN A 178 13.18 14.29 7.15
N ILE A 179 13.16 12.96 7.12
CA ILE A 179 13.55 12.14 8.27
C ILE A 179 15.07 11.97 8.35
N ARG A 180 15.75 11.89 7.21
CA ARG A 180 17.21 11.69 7.16
C ARG A 180 17.84 12.53 6.06
N SER A 181 18.99 13.11 6.36
CA SER A 181 19.80 13.88 5.41
C SER A 181 21.14 13.21 5.19
N TYR A 182 21.46 12.95 3.93
CA TYR A 182 22.74 12.45 3.44
C TYR A 182 23.47 13.61 2.77
N VAL A 183 24.49 14.15 3.43
CA VAL A 183 25.32 15.24 2.90
C VAL A 183 26.64 14.64 2.46
N LEU A 184 26.97 14.80 1.18
CA LEU A 184 28.24 14.36 0.58
C LEU A 184 29.20 15.52 0.34
N HIS A 185 28.70 16.76 0.31
CA HIS A 185 29.50 17.97 0.11
C HIS A 185 28.84 19.17 0.81
N PRO A 186 29.59 20.05 1.51
CA PRO A 186 31.07 20.13 1.58
C PRO A 186 31.73 19.18 2.59
N TYR A 187 30.94 18.56 3.46
CA TYR A 187 31.38 17.52 4.39
C TYR A 187 30.53 16.27 4.19
N THR A 188 31.06 15.12 4.59
CA THR A 188 30.34 13.85 4.54
C THR A 188 29.67 13.58 5.89
N LYS A 189 28.34 13.60 5.92
CA LYS A 189 27.55 13.34 7.12
C LYS A 189 26.17 12.80 6.79
N VAL A 190 25.76 11.75 7.49
CA VAL A 190 24.37 11.30 7.57
C VAL A 190 23.82 11.73 8.91
N LYS A 191 22.64 12.36 8.92
CA LYS A 191 21.92 12.72 10.15
C LYS A 191 20.45 12.31 10.05
N ASP A 192 19.95 11.57 11.03
CA ASP A 192 18.52 11.36 11.25
C ASP A 192 17.99 12.51 12.11
N HIS A 193 16.93 13.18 11.65
CA HIS A 193 16.35 14.35 12.31
C HIS A 193 15.32 13.99 13.37
N ARG A 194 14.95 12.70 13.49
CA ARG A 194 14.01 12.23 14.52
C ARG A 194 14.75 11.82 15.79
N THR A 195 15.84 11.07 15.61
CA THR A 195 16.63 10.49 16.71
C THR A 195 17.90 11.28 17.02
N ASP A 196 18.19 12.32 16.23
CA ASP A 196 19.44 13.09 16.24
C ASP A 196 20.73 12.26 16.04
N MET A 197 20.60 10.97 15.70
CA MET A 197 21.73 10.11 15.40
C MET A 197 22.44 10.58 14.13
N GLU A 198 23.77 10.58 14.17
CA GLU A 198 24.59 11.02 13.04
C GLU A 198 25.83 10.16 12.87
N THR A 199 26.33 10.10 11.64
CA THR A 199 27.52 9.35 11.28
C THR A 199 28.26 10.05 10.15
N SER A 200 29.59 10.11 10.23
CA SER A 200 30.46 10.71 9.20
C SER A 200 30.74 9.75 8.03
N ASN A 201 30.64 8.44 8.27
CA ASN A 201 30.87 7.40 7.27
C ASN A 201 29.64 7.21 6.36
N VAL A 202 29.42 8.13 5.43
CA VAL A 202 28.28 8.09 4.50
C VAL A 202 28.34 6.87 3.58
N GLN A 203 29.54 6.40 3.23
CA GLN A 203 29.70 5.29 2.30
C GLN A 203 29.20 3.98 2.89
N ALA A 204 29.53 3.69 4.16
CA ALA A 204 29.00 2.51 4.85
C ALA A 204 27.46 2.53 4.91
N VAL A 205 26.87 3.69 5.22
CA VAL A 205 25.41 3.83 5.26
C VAL A 205 24.78 3.56 3.89
N LEU A 206 25.33 4.15 2.82
CA LEU A 206 24.86 3.91 1.45
C LEU A 206 25.09 2.47 0.97
N ASP A 207 26.03 1.76 1.58
CA ASP A 207 26.31 0.35 1.32
C ASP A 207 25.51 -0.61 2.21
N GLY A 208 24.57 -0.09 3.01
CA GLY A 208 23.58 -0.89 3.76
C GLY A 208 23.85 -0.99 5.26
N ASP A 209 24.73 -0.18 5.85
CA ASP A 209 24.94 -0.14 7.31
C ASP A 209 23.87 0.73 8.00
N LEU A 210 22.64 0.21 8.07
CA LEU A 210 21.46 0.93 8.58
C LEU A 210 21.04 0.53 10.00
N ASP A 211 21.58 -0.56 10.53
CA ASP A 211 21.12 -1.16 11.79
C ASP A 211 21.10 -0.16 12.94
N GLY A 212 22.15 0.64 13.10
CA GLY A 212 22.21 1.66 14.15
C GLY A 212 21.10 2.71 14.05
N PHE A 213 20.75 3.15 12.83
CA PHE A 213 19.66 4.12 12.62
C PHE A 213 18.29 3.49 12.91
N ILE A 214 18.10 2.24 12.50
CA ILE A 214 16.86 1.50 12.71
C ILE A 214 16.65 1.27 14.22
N GLU A 215 17.65 0.78 14.94
CA GLU A 215 17.59 0.55 16.39
C GLU A 215 17.33 1.85 17.17
N ALA A 216 18.01 2.94 16.79
CA ALA A 216 17.78 4.25 17.40
C ALA A 216 16.33 4.71 17.20
N PHE A 217 15.77 4.52 15.99
CA PHE A 217 14.38 4.86 15.71
C PHE A 217 13.41 3.98 16.49
N LEU A 218 13.62 2.66 16.54
CA LEU A 218 12.75 1.74 17.28
C LEU A 218 12.72 2.04 18.77
N THR A 219 13.86 2.44 19.33
CA THR A 219 13.96 2.88 20.72
C THR A 219 13.22 4.19 20.95
N TRP A 220 13.37 5.15 20.04
CA TRP A 220 12.67 6.44 20.09
C TRP A 220 11.15 6.29 19.95
N ASP A 221 10.67 5.46 19.01
CA ASP A 221 9.26 5.13 18.78
C ASP A 221 8.64 4.44 20.01
N LYS A 222 9.37 3.49 20.62
CA LYS A 222 8.92 2.82 21.85
C LYS A 222 8.85 3.76 23.06
N ALA A 223 9.68 4.81 23.09
CA ALA A 223 9.65 5.82 24.14
C ALA A 223 8.41 6.74 24.08
N GLY A 224 7.58 6.63 23.04
CA GLY A 224 6.28 7.31 22.95
C GLY A 224 6.35 8.76 22.48
N HIS A 225 7.38 9.12 21.73
CA HIS A 225 7.56 10.44 21.13
C HIS A 225 6.99 10.55 19.70
#